data_AF-A0A915ZX62-F1
#
_entry.id   AF-A0A915ZX62-F1
#
_cell.length_a   1.000
_cell.length_b   1.000
_cell.length_c   1.000
_cell.angle_alpha   90.00
_cell.angle_beta   90.00
_cell.angle_gamma   90.00
#
_symmetry.space_group_name_H-M   'P 1'
#
loop_
_entity.id
_entity.type
_entity.pdbx_description
1 polymer ?
#
loop_
_entity_poly.entity_id
_entity_poly.type
_entity_poly.pdbx_seq_one_letter_code
_entity_poly.pdbx_strand_id
1 'polypeptide(L)'
;MYIFKAESKVELNQIFSDIEKSDEDGVKDWIDYYQRPHILATINSSASLMDVEIWNRYGNNTNTAEAAHSLVNRTGKQLKLLSAILRGQKLDERHLKIIEIQDFSAVPYTKQDKSQVKRQLLAINRKEKRNQKNKEDKNSLKRKYGQSKIQSIDENNYEFEKLEIEERKMSLKERDIALRKSVAEVEAIEIANEKAKLALKNN
;
A
#
# COMPACT_ATOMS: atom_id res chain seq x y z
N MET A 1 -8.54 22.73 22.84
CA MET A 1 -7.17 22.97 22.34
C MET A 1 -7.26 24.05 21.28
N TYR A 2 -6.79 25.27 21.59
CA TYR A 2 -7.13 26.51 20.87
C TYR A 2 -6.55 26.59 19.45
N ILE A 3 -5.44 25.88 19.18
CA ILE A 3 -4.75 25.87 17.88
C ILE A 3 -5.63 25.36 16.72
N PHE A 4 -6.54 24.42 16.97
CA PHE A 4 -7.42 23.87 15.92
C PHE A 4 -8.47 24.86 15.40
N LYS A 5 -8.71 25.96 16.13
CA LYS A 5 -9.77 26.93 15.81
C LYS A 5 -9.24 28.24 15.25
N ALA A 6 -7.92 28.43 15.19
CA ALA A 6 -7.36 29.66 14.65
C ALA A 6 -7.69 29.77 13.16
N GLU A 7 -8.30 30.88 12.76
CA GLU A 7 -8.77 31.12 11.40
C GLU A 7 -7.65 31.69 10.53
N SER A 8 -6.60 32.25 11.16
CA SER A 8 -5.47 32.85 10.45
C SER A 8 -4.12 32.47 11.04
N LYS A 9 -3.07 32.65 10.22
CA LYS A 9 -1.68 32.47 10.65
C LYS A 9 -1.26 33.47 11.74
N VAL A 10 -1.89 34.65 11.76
CA VAL A 10 -1.66 35.67 12.79
C VAL A 10 -2.19 35.19 14.14
N GLU A 11 -3.41 34.66 14.17
CA GLU A 11 -3.99 34.08 15.39
C GLU A 11 -3.21 32.87 15.89
N LEU A 12 -2.71 32.01 14.98
CA LEU A 12 -1.84 30.90 15.35
C LEU A 12 -0.58 31.38 16.09
N ASN A 13 0.10 32.39 15.54
CA ASN A 13 1.30 32.96 16.18
C ASN A 13 0.98 33.61 17.52
N GLN A 14 -0.19 34.25 17.66
CA GLN A 14 -0.64 34.82 18.92
C GLN A 14 -0.86 33.73 19.98
N ILE A 15 -1.51 32.62 19.62
CA ILE A 15 -1.72 31.48 20.52
C ILE A 15 -0.38 30.91 20.98
N PHE A 16 0.60 30.71 20.08
CA PHE A 16 1.92 30.24 20.48
C PHE A 16 2.61 31.22 21.45
N SER A 17 2.52 32.52 21.18
CA SER A 17 3.09 33.57 22.04
C SER A 17 2.43 33.62 23.42
N ASP A 18 1.14 33.33 23.51
CA ASP A 18 0.41 33.31 24.78
C ASP A 18 0.69 32.04 25.59
N ILE A 19 0.89 30.90 24.91
CA ILE A 19 1.34 29.64 25.54
C ILE A 19 2.79 29.78 26.02
N GLU A 20 3.67 30.43 25.26
CA GLU A 20 5.07 30.65 25.67
C GLU A 20 5.20 31.47 26.96
N LYS A 21 4.20 32.32 27.28
CA LYS A 21 4.15 33.07 28.54
C LYS A 21 3.70 32.23 29.74
N SER A 22 3.12 31.04 29.53
CA SER A 22 2.88 30.12 30.64
C SER A 22 4.21 29.45 31.00
N ASP A 23 4.77 29.79 32.15
CA ASP A 23 6.02 29.22 32.70
C ASP A 23 5.84 27.75 33.15
N GLU A 24 5.05 26.97 32.42
CA GLU A 24 4.83 25.55 32.68
C GLU A 24 5.97 24.72 32.09
N ASP A 25 6.37 23.67 32.83
CA ASP A 25 7.43 22.77 32.40
C ASP A 25 7.00 21.97 31.16
N GLY A 26 7.90 21.84 30.18
CA GLY A 26 7.64 21.19 28.90
C GLY A 26 6.92 22.03 27.83
N VAL A 27 6.53 23.28 28.13
CA VAL A 27 5.90 24.18 27.15
C VAL A 27 6.81 24.45 25.95
N LYS A 28 8.10 24.66 26.17
CA LYS A 28 9.07 24.91 25.09
C LYS A 28 9.19 23.73 24.14
N ASP A 29 9.27 22.51 24.67
CA ASP A 29 9.36 21.29 23.87
C ASP A 29 8.06 21.06 23.08
N TRP A 30 6.92 21.37 23.69
CA TRP A 30 5.62 21.32 23.03
C TRP A 30 5.52 22.32 21.88
N ILE A 31 5.96 23.56 22.09
CA ILE A 31 6.00 24.60 21.04
C ILE A 31 6.93 24.17 19.91
N ASP A 32 8.16 23.72 20.21
CA ASP A 32 9.11 23.25 19.17
C ASP A 32 8.52 22.12 18.32
N TYR A 33 7.80 21.19 18.95
CA TYR A 33 7.17 20.09 18.25
C TYR A 33 6.05 20.57 17.31
N TYR A 34 5.12 21.37 17.82
CA TYR A 34 3.91 21.78 17.07
C TYR A 34 4.15 22.92 16.08
N GLN A 35 5.20 23.73 16.27
CA GLN A 35 5.56 24.82 15.36
C GLN A 35 6.22 24.30 14.06
N ARG A 36 6.57 23.01 13.99
CA ARG A 36 7.10 22.38 12.78
C ARG A 36 6.09 22.50 11.64
N PRO A 37 6.47 23.05 10.46
CA PRO A 37 5.51 23.36 9.40
C PRO A 37 4.62 22.19 8.98
N HIS A 38 5.19 21.00 8.86
CA HIS A 38 4.45 19.79 8.44
C HIS A 38 3.52 19.26 9.55
N ILE A 39 3.84 19.47 10.82
CA ILE A 39 2.95 19.12 11.95
C ILE A 39 1.84 20.15 12.07
N LEU A 40 2.17 21.45 11.97
CA LEU A 40 1.18 22.51 12.06
C LEU A 40 0.14 22.44 10.93
N ALA A 41 0.58 22.11 9.71
CA ALA A 41 -0.29 21.96 8.55
C ALA A 41 -1.28 20.79 8.64
N THR A 42 -1.01 19.76 9.46
CA THR A 42 -1.99 18.68 9.70
C THR A 42 -3.02 19.04 10.77
N ILE A 43 -2.73 20.07 11.57
CA ILE A 43 -3.54 20.46 12.74
C ILE A 43 -4.42 21.66 12.41
N ASN A 44 -3.94 22.57 11.56
CA ASN A 44 -4.67 23.77 11.18
C ASN A 44 -4.58 24.02 9.67
N SER A 45 -5.73 24.22 9.03
CA SER A 45 -5.84 24.49 7.60
C SER A 45 -5.14 25.78 7.18
N SER A 46 -5.17 26.82 8.01
CA SER A 46 -4.54 28.12 7.77
C SER A 46 -3.00 28.06 7.79
N ALA A 47 -2.43 26.98 8.32
CA ALA A 47 -1.00 26.69 8.22
C ALA A 47 -0.65 25.77 7.04
N SER A 48 -1.65 25.14 6.42
CA SER A 48 -1.48 24.32 5.24
C SER A 48 -1.49 25.18 3.98
N LEU A 49 -0.76 24.74 2.96
CA LEU A 49 -0.85 25.29 1.60
C LEU A 49 -1.97 24.61 0.80
N MET A 50 -2.65 23.62 1.39
CA MET A 50 -3.75 22.90 0.78
C MET A 50 -5.03 23.74 0.81
N ASP A 51 -5.85 23.61 -0.24
CA ASP A 51 -7.16 24.22 -0.29
C ASP A 51 -8.03 23.79 0.91
N VAL A 52 -8.79 24.73 1.47
CA VAL A 52 -9.54 24.51 2.72
C VAL A 52 -10.64 23.46 2.55
N GLU A 53 -11.27 23.36 1.38
CA GLU A 53 -12.29 22.35 1.11
C GLU A 53 -11.67 20.96 1.03
N ILE A 54 -10.49 20.86 0.41
CA ILE A 54 -9.73 19.62 0.35
C ILE A 54 -9.25 19.23 1.75
N TRP A 55 -8.76 20.18 2.54
CA TRP A 55 -8.31 19.96 3.92
C TRP A 55 -9.46 19.46 4.82
N ASN A 56 -10.63 20.10 4.74
CA ASN A 56 -11.81 19.69 5.49
C ASN A 56 -12.36 18.32 5.05
N ARG A 57 -12.21 17.96 3.77
CA ARG A 57 -12.56 16.63 3.26
C ARG A 57 -11.66 15.54 3.85
N TYR A 58 -10.39 15.84 4.05
CA TYR A 58 -9.41 15.00 4.74
C TYR A 58 -9.49 15.22 6.26
N GLY A 59 -10.64 14.94 6.87
CA GLY A 59 -10.75 14.94 8.34
C GLY A 59 -9.73 13.99 8.97
N ASN A 60 -9.22 14.34 10.16
CA ASN A 60 -8.27 13.55 10.96
C ASN A 60 -8.80 12.13 11.21
N ASN A 61 -8.54 11.23 10.27
CA ASN A 61 -8.84 9.83 10.38
C ASN A 61 -7.58 9.14 10.90
N THR A 62 -7.41 9.13 12.21
CA THR A 62 -6.40 8.29 12.90
C THR A 62 -6.37 6.88 12.30
N ASN A 63 -7.54 6.35 11.92
CA ASN A 63 -7.69 5.08 11.20
C ASN A 63 -6.94 4.99 9.87
N THR A 64 -6.85 6.05 9.06
CA THR A 64 -6.13 6.03 7.78
C THR A 64 -4.64 6.19 7.99
N ALA A 65 -4.21 7.03 8.94
CA ALA A 65 -2.80 7.14 9.31
C ALA A 65 -2.29 5.81 9.90
N GLU A 66 -3.04 5.20 10.82
CA GLU A 66 -2.75 3.88 11.37
C GLU A 66 -2.84 2.78 10.31
N ALA A 67 -3.82 2.83 9.40
CA ALA A 67 -3.92 1.88 8.30
C ALA A 67 -2.74 2.01 7.34
N ALA A 68 -2.27 3.22 7.03
CA ALA A 68 -1.10 3.45 6.20
C ALA A 68 0.15 2.87 6.88
N HIS A 69 0.37 3.16 8.16
CA HIS A 69 1.45 2.57 8.94
C HIS A 69 1.37 1.04 9.00
N SER A 70 0.18 0.48 9.20
CA SER A 70 -0.08 -0.96 9.23
C SER A 70 0.15 -1.62 7.87
N LEU A 71 -0.26 -0.97 6.78
CA LEU A 71 -0.08 -1.46 5.40
C LEU A 71 1.38 -1.50 5.00
N VAL A 72 2.14 -0.44 5.30
CA VAL A 72 3.58 -0.37 5.04
C VAL A 72 4.32 -1.43 5.86
N ASN A 73 3.97 -1.60 7.13
CA ASN A 73 4.64 -2.56 8.02
C ASN A 73 4.18 -4.02 7.84
N ARG A 74 3.10 -4.27 7.10
CA ARG A 74 2.56 -5.62 6.86
C ARG A 74 3.50 -6.50 6.05
N THR A 75 4.42 -5.91 5.30
CA THR A 75 5.39 -6.59 4.43
C THR A 75 6.80 -6.67 5.03
N GLY A 76 6.91 -6.45 6.34
CA GLY A 76 8.14 -6.58 7.12
C GLY A 76 8.51 -5.28 7.84
N LYS A 77 8.94 -5.41 9.09
CA LYS A 77 9.59 -4.31 9.85
C LYS A 77 11.07 -4.28 9.43
N GLN A 78 11.59 -3.09 9.12
CA GLN A 78 13.02 -2.81 8.79
C GLN A 78 13.44 -3.00 7.31
N LEU A 79 12.83 -2.23 6.40
CA LEU A 79 13.34 -2.10 5.03
C LEU A 79 14.49 -1.09 4.98
N LYS A 80 15.53 -1.37 4.18
CA LYS A 80 16.54 -0.36 3.80
C LYS A 80 15.83 0.80 3.09
N LEU A 81 16.32 2.04 3.27
CA LEU A 81 15.63 3.25 2.79
C LEU A 81 15.19 3.17 1.32
N LEU A 82 16.09 2.73 0.43
CA LEU A 82 15.79 2.57 -1.00
C LEU A 82 14.70 1.53 -1.28
N SER A 83 14.69 0.42 -0.53
CA SER A 83 13.66 -0.61 -0.71
C SER A 83 12.31 -0.16 -0.14
N ALA A 84 12.29 0.66 0.91
CA ALA A 84 11.08 1.31 1.40
C ALA A 84 10.49 2.28 0.37
N ILE A 85 11.32 3.14 -0.23
CA ILE A 85 10.88 4.11 -1.26
C ILE A 85 10.30 3.40 -2.48
N LEU A 86 11.03 2.44 -3.06
CA LEU A 86 10.57 1.68 -4.23
C LEU A 86 9.28 0.89 -3.95
N ARG A 87 9.11 0.39 -2.72
CA ARG A 87 7.88 -0.30 -2.31
C ARG A 87 6.70 0.67 -2.14
N GLY A 88 6.93 1.84 -1.54
CA GLY A 88 5.94 2.90 -1.44
C GLY A 88 5.41 3.28 -2.83
N GLN A 89 6.31 3.55 -3.77
CA GLN A 89 5.95 3.86 -5.16
C GLN A 89 5.05 2.80 -5.80
N LYS A 90 5.37 1.50 -5.65
CA LYS A 90 4.52 0.42 -6.17
C LYS A 90 3.14 0.34 -5.52
N LEU A 91 3.04 0.66 -4.23
CA LEU A 91 1.74 0.70 -3.54
C LEU A 91 0.89 1.86 -4.05
N ASP A 92 1.51 3.03 -4.25
CA ASP A 92 0.86 4.21 -4.78
C ASP A 92 0.36 3.98 -6.21
N GLU A 93 1.20 3.41 -7.09
CA GLU A 93 0.79 3.01 -8.46
C GLU A 93 -0.43 2.09 -8.46
N ARG A 94 -0.47 1.11 -7.55
CA ARG A 94 -1.63 0.20 -7.42
C ARG A 94 -2.87 0.95 -6.96
N HIS A 95 -2.75 1.86 -6.00
CA HIS A 95 -3.89 2.65 -5.52
C HIS A 95 -4.42 3.60 -6.59
N LEU A 96 -3.55 4.27 -7.34
CA LEU A 96 -3.94 5.14 -8.45
C LEU A 96 -4.74 4.38 -9.51
N LYS A 97 -4.27 3.19 -9.92
CA LYS A 97 -5.01 2.32 -10.86
C LYS A 97 -6.36 1.90 -10.32
N ILE A 98 -6.45 1.60 -9.02
CA ILE A 98 -7.73 1.25 -8.38
C ILE A 98 -8.71 2.41 -8.45
N ILE A 99 -8.25 3.62 -8.13
CA ILE A 99 -9.07 4.84 -8.18
C ILE A 99 -9.54 5.08 -9.62
N GLU A 100 -8.63 5.03 -10.59
CA GLU A 100 -8.94 5.23 -12.01
C GLU A 100 -10.00 4.25 -12.53
N ILE A 101 -9.84 2.95 -12.20
CA ILE A 101 -10.82 1.92 -12.57
C ILE A 101 -12.17 2.17 -11.90
N GLN A 102 -12.16 2.58 -10.64
CA GLN A 102 -13.39 2.84 -9.88
C GLN A 102 -14.13 4.07 -10.44
N ASP A 103 -13.40 5.14 -10.79
CA ASP A 103 -13.96 6.34 -11.40
C ASP A 103 -14.55 6.03 -12.79
N PHE A 104 -13.85 5.20 -13.59
CA PHE A 104 -14.34 4.78 -14.91
C PHE A 104 -15.56 3.85 -14.84
N SER A 105 -15.54 2.86 -13.94
CA SER A 105 -16.56 1.81 -13.89
C SER A 105 -17.72 2.10 -12.94
N ALA A 106 -17.59 3.10 -12.06
CA ALA A 106 -18.47 3.35 -10.91
C ALA A 106 -18.64 2.14 -9.96
N VAL A 107 -17.83 1.08 -10.13
CA VAL A 107 -17.87 -0.12 -9.29
C VAL A 107 -16.74 -0.05 -8.27
N PRO A 108 -17.04 -0.10 -6.96
CA PRO A 108 -16.00 -0.06 -5.93
C PRO A 108 -15.07 -1.27 -6.03
N TYR A 109 -13.76 -1.02 -6.03
CA TYR A 109 -12.79 -2.10 -6.02
C TYR A 109 -12.86 -2.87 -4.70
N THR A 110 -13.00 -4.19 -4.77
CA THR A 110 -12.98 -5.07 -3.60
C THR A 110 -11.76 -5.98 -3.65
N LYS A 111 -10.85 -5.85 -2.68
CA LYS A 111 -9.67 -6.73 -2.54
C LYS A 111 -10.03 -8.20 -2.26
N GLN A 112 -11.28 -8.45 -1.89
CA GLN A 112 -11.79 -9.78 -1.61
C GLN A 112 -12.77 -10.17 -2.71
N ASP A 113 -12.51 -11.31 -3.34
CA ASP A 113 -13.49 -11.94 -4.22
C ASP A 113 -14.69 -12.39 -3.37
N LYS A 114 -15.80 -11.66 -3.53
CA LYS A 114 -17.09 -11.93 -2.88
C LYS A 114 -18.00 -12.81 -3.74
N SER A 115 -17.50 -13.48 -4.76
CA SER A 115 -18.31 -14.41 -5.55
C SER A 115 -18.89 -15.52 -4.67
N GLN A 116 -20.06 -16.04 -5.06
CA GLN A 116 -20.69 -17.20 -4.41
C GLN A 116 -19.70 -18.36 -4.24
N VAL A 117 -18.94 -18.65 -5.30
CA VAL A 117 -17.95 -19.74 -5.36
C VAL A 117 -16.83 -19.52 -4.34
N LYS A 118 -16.23 -18.32 -4.31
CA LYS A 118 -15.15 -18.03 -3.35
C LYS A 118 -15.63 -18.07 -1.90
N ARG A 119 -16.85 -17.58 -1.64
CA ARG A 119 -17.46 -17.65 -0.30
C ARG A 119 -17.65 -19.10 0.15
N GLN A 120 -18.16 -19.97 -0.72
CA GLN A 120 -18.33 -21.40 -0.41
C GLN A 120 -16.98 -22.07 -0.14
N LEU A 121 -15.96 -21.80 -0.96
CA LEU A 121 -14.60 -22.33 -0.79
C LEU A 121 -13.99 -21.89 0.55
N LEU A 122 -14.14 -20.62 0.92
CA LEU A 122 -13.69 -20.11 2.22
C LEU A 122 -14.44 -20.77 3.39
N ALA A 123 -15.73 -21.04 3.25
CA ALA A 123 -16.53 -21.73 4.26
C ALA A 123 -16.07 -23.19 4.44
N ILE A 124 -15.80 -23.89 3.34
CA ILE A 124 -15.25 -25.26 3.35
C ILE A 124 -13.89 -25.27 4.06
N ASN A 125 -12.97 -24.39 3.67
CA ASN A 125 -11.63 -24.30 4.29
C ASN A 125 -11.70 -23.99 5.80
N ARG A 126 -12.65 -23.15 6.24
CA ARG A 126 -12.87 -22.87 7.68
C ARG A 126 -13.40 -24.11 8.41
N LYS A 127 -14.30 -24.88 7.78
CA LYS A 127 -14.83 -26.13 8.34
C LYS A 127 -13.74 -27.20 8.45
N GLU A 128 -12.87 -27.33 7.45
CA GLU A 128 -11.73 -28.24 7.48
C GLU A 128 -10.74 -27.89 8.59
N LYS A 129 -10.37 -26.61 8.75
CA LYS A 129 -9.50 -26.16 9.85
C LYS A 129 -10.09 -26.44 11.23
N ARG A 130 -11.41 -26.25 11.42
CA ARG A 130 -12.10 -26.63 12.67
C ARG A 130 -12.05 -28.14 12.91
N ASN A 131 -12.24 -28.95 11.88
CA ASN A 131 -12.19 -30.40 11.98
C ASN A 131 -10.79 -30.94 12.29
N GLN A 132 -9.74 -30.29 11.77
CA GLN A 132 -8.35 -30.61 12.12
C GLN A 132 -8.05 -30.29 13.59
N LYS A 133 -8.49 -29.12 14.08
CA LYS A 133 -8.36 -28.73 15.50
C LYS A 133 -9.10 -29.69 16.45
N ASN A 134 -10.32 -30.10 16.08
CA ASN A 134 -11.10 -31.08 16.84
C ASN A 134 -10.48 -32.50 16.84
N LYS A 135 -9.67 -32.85 15.82
CA LYS A 135 -8.90 -34.11 15.80
C LYS A 135 -7.67 -34.04 16.68
N GLU A 136 -7.00 -32.89 16.76
CA GLU A 136 -5.90 -32.64 17.70
C GLU A 136 -6.38 -32.67 19.15
N ASP A 137 -7.57 -32.12 19.43
CA ASP A 137 -8.17 -32.09 20.78
C ASP A 137 -8.58 -33.48 21.31
N LYS A 138 -8.82 -34.47 20.44
CA LYS A 138 -9.07 -35.88 20.87
C LYS A 138 -7.80 -36.63 21.27
N ASN A 139 -6.62 -36.17 20.87
CA ASN A 139 -5.32 -36.71 21.27
C ASN A 139 -4.68 -35.95 22.44
N SER A 140 -5.30 -34.87 22.94
CA SER A 140 -4.67 -33.94 23.90
C SER A 140 -5.10 -34.09 25.36
N LEU A 141 -5.82 -35.16 25.74
CA LEU A 141 -6.06 -35.50 27.16
C LEU A 141 -4.77 -35.71 27.98
N LYS A 142 -3.60 -35.73 27.33
CA LYS A 142 -2.29 -35.52 27.96
C LYS A 142 -1.60 -34.30 27.35
N ARG A 143 -1.84 -33.11 27.91
CA ARG A 143 -0.85 -32.04 28.12
C ARG A 143 -1.55 -30.81 28.70
N LYS A 144 -1.54 -30.72 30.04
CA LYS A 144 -1.74 -29.46 30.76
C LYS A 144 -0.50 -28.58 30.58
N TYR A 145 -0.75 -27.26 30.51
CA TYR A 145 0.18 -26.12 30.51
C TYR A 145 0.96 -25.80 29.23
N GLY A 146 0.55 -24.67 28.62
CA GLY A 146 1.45 -23.61 28.12
C GLY A 146 2.32 -23.89 26.89
N GLN A 147 1.82 -23.53 25.70
CA GLN A 147 2.58 -22.80 24.68
C GLN A 147 1.66 -22.53 23.48
N SER A 148 1.29 -21.27 23.28
CA SER A 148 0.83 -20.79 21.98
C SER A 148 1.97 -21.04 20.98
N LYS A 149 1.73 -21.97 20.04
CA LYS A 149 2.64 -22.25 18.93
C LYS A 149 2.70 -20.99 18.05
N ILE A 150 3.67 -20.13 18.34
CA ILE A 150 4.13 -19.10 17.41
C ILE A 150 4.64 -19.87 16.20
N GLN A 151 3.90 -19.84 15.08
CA GLN A 151 4.48 -20.22 13.80
C GLN A 151 5.68 -19.31 13.58
N SER A 152 6.86 -19.90 13.51
CA SER A 152 8.13 -19.21 13.29
C SER A 152 8.00 -18.30 12.07
N ILE A 153 8.39 -17.04 12.24
CA ILE A 153 8.36 -15.99 11.22
C ILE A 153 9.00 -16.45 9.88
N ASP A 154 9.92 -17.40 9.95
CA ASP A 154 10.67 -17.94 8.80
C ASP A 154 9.83 -18.72 7.77
N GLU A 155 8.80 -19.47 8.17
CA GLU A 155 7.99 -20.26 7.22
C GLU A 155 7.12 -19.36 6.33
N ASN A 156 6.60 -18.26 6.90
CA ASN A 156 5.81 -17.28 6.15
C ASN A 156 6.66 -16.42 5.22
N ASN A 157 7.94 -16.18 5.58
CA ASN A 157 8.89 -15.45 4.75
C ASN A 157 9.29 -16.27 3.51
N TYR A 158 9.50 -17.58 3.68
CA TYR A 158 9.86 -18.49 2.59
C TYR A 158 8.75 -18.65 1.54
N GLU A 159 7.50 -18.81 1.97
CA GLU A 159 6.35 -18.88 1.04
C GLU A 159 6.12 -17.55 0.31
N PHE A 160 6.38 -16.41 0.95
CA PHE A 160 6.28 -15.10 0.30
C PHE A 160 7.38 -14.87 -0.75
N GLU A 161 8.64 -15.19 -0.43
CA GLU A 161 9.76 -15.13 -1.40
C GLU A 161 9.53 -16.06 -2.59
N LYS A 162 8.98 -17.26 -2.36
CA LYS A 162 8.65 -18.21 -3.42
C LYS A 162 7.60 -17.66 -4.39
N LEU A 163 6.55 -17.03 -3.87
CA LEU A 163 5.52 -16.39 -4.69
C LEU A 163 6.06 -15.18 -5.47
N GLU A 164 6.93 -14.37 -4.87
CA GLU A 164 7.57 -13.23 -5.54
C GLU A 164 8.50 -13.68 -6.68
N ILE A 165 9.23 -14.79 -6.49
CA ILE A 165 10.08 -15.40 -7.53
C ILE A 165 9.21 -15.93 -8.68
N GLU A 166 8.09 -16.59 -8.39
CA GLU A 166 7.17 -17.11 -9.39
C GLU A 166 6.56 -15.99 -10.24
N GLU A 167 6.13 -14.88 -9.60
CA GLU A 167 5.57 -13.71 -10.28
C GLU A 167 6.62 -13.04 -11.19
N ARG A 168 7.87 -12.91 -10.73
CA ARG A 168 8.98 -12.40 -11.54
C ARG A 168 9.29 -13.30 -12.73
N LYS A 169 9.25 -14.63 -12.57
CA LYS A 169 9.43 -15.58 -13.68
C LYS A 169 8.32 -15.43 -14.73
N MET A 170 7.08 -15.24 -14.31
CA MET A 170 5.96 -15.02 -15.24
C MET A 170 6.13 -13.72 -16.02
N SER A 171 6.48 -12.61 -15.35
CA SER A 171 6.73 -11.33 -16.01
C SER A 171 7.90 -11.39 -17.00
N LEU A 172 8.97 -12.15 -16.70
CA LEU A 172 10.07 -12.37 -17.65
C LEU A 172 9.62 -13.16 -18.88
N LYS A 173 8.78 -14.19 -18.71
CA LYS A 173 8.21 -14.95 -19.84
C LYS A 173 7.32 -14.05 -20.71
N GLU A 174 6.50 -13.19 -20.11
CA GLU A 174 5.68 -12.24 -20.85
C GLU A 174 6.53 -11.26 -21.68
N ARG A 175 7.61 -10.73 -21.10
CA ARG A 175 8.54 -9.87 -21.85
C ARG A 175 9.26 -10.61 -22.96
N ASP A 176 9.68 -11.85 -22.76
CA ASP A 176 10.33 -12.65 -23.80
C ASP A 176 9.36 -12.91 -24.97
N ILE A 177 8.10 -13.21 -24.68
CA ILE A 177 7.05 -13.36 -25.70
C ILE A 177 6.84 -12.05 -26.47
N ALA A 178 6.79 -10.91 -25.76
CA ALA A 178 6.65 -9.60 -26.39
C ALA A 178 7.83 -9.27 -27.31
N LEU A 179 9.07 -9.55 -26.87
CA LEU A 179 10.27 -9.37 -27.68
C LEU A 179 10.27 -10.25 -28.92
N ARG A 180 9.88 -11.52 -28.80
CA ARG A 180 9.76 -12.41 -29.97
C ARG A 180 8.73 -11.92 -30.97
N LYS A 181 7.60 -11.38 -30.50
CA LYS A 181 6.58 -10.77 -31.37
C LYS A 181 7.13 -9.55 -32.09
N SER A 182 7.78 -8.63 -31.38
CA SER A 182 8.36 -7.43 -32.01
C SER A 182 9.47 -7.77 -33.00
N VAL A 183 10.30 -8.79 -32.71
CA VAL A 183 11.34 -9.26 -33.63
C VAL A 183 10.72 -9.83 -34.91
N ALA A 184 9.69 -10.66 -34.79
CA ALA A 184 9.00 -11.22 -35.96
C ALA A 184 8.31 -10.13 -36.82
N GLU A 185 7.77 -9.09 -36.19
CA GLU A 185 7.19 -7.95 -36.89
C GLU A 185 8.25 -7.16 -37.68
N VAL A 186 9.42 -6.91 -37.09
CA VAL A 186 10.53 -6.23 -37.78
C VAL A 186 11.03 -7.07 -38.96
N GLU A 187 11.22 -8.37 -38.77
CA GLU A 187 11.70 -9.28 -39.84
C GLU A 187 10.70 -9.37 -41.00
N ALA A 188 9.39 -9.37 -40.72
CA ALA A 188 8.35 -9.32 -41.75
C ALA A 188 8.40 -8.02 -42.56
N ILE A 189 8.67 -6.88 -41.91
CA ILE A 189 8.83 -5.58 -42.56
C ILE A 189 10.09 -5.58 -43.46
N GLU A 190 11.20 -6.13 -42.99
CA GLU A 190 12.45 -6.21 -43.77
C GLU A 190 12.27 -7.08 -45.02
N ILE A 191 11.64 -8.25 -44.89
CA ILE A 191 11.35 -9.13 -46.03
C ILE A 191 10.44 -8.44 -47.05
N ALA A 192 9.43 -7.69 -46.58
CA ALA A 192 8.54 -6.94 -47.46
C ALA A 192 9.30 -5.85 -48.23
N ASN A 193 10.20 -5.13 -47.55
CA ASN A 193 11.02 -4.09 -48.16
C ASN A 193 12.02 -4.65 -49.19
N GLU A 194 12.66 -5.78 -48.91
CA GLU A 194 13.55 -6.46 -49.87
C GLU A 194 12.79 -6.96 -51.11
N LYS A 195 11.59 -7.54 -50.93
CA LYS A 195 10.71 -7.92 -52.06
C LYS A 195 10.33 -6.71 -52.91
N ALA A 196 9.99 -5.58 -52.29
CA ALA A 196 9.65 -4.34 -53.00
C ALA A 196 10.85 -3.80 -53.80
N LYS A 197 12.06 -3.82 -53.23
CA LYS A 197 13.29 -3.42 -53.95
C LYS A 197 13.59 -4.33 -55.16
N LEU A 198 13.41 -5.64 -55.01
CA LEU A 198 13.62 -6.59 -56.11
C LEU A 198 12.58 -6.41 -57.23
N ALA A 199 11.33 -6.14 -56.89
CA ALA A 199 10.28 -5.84 -57.86
C ALA A 199 10.58 -4.55 -58.66
N LEU A 200 11.20 -3.55 -58.04
CA LEU A 200 11.64 -2.31 -58.71
C LEU A 200 12.88 -2.50 -59.59
N LYS A 201 13.70 -3.52 -59.36
CA LYS A 201 14.89 -3.83 -60.17
C LYS A 201 14.60 -4.68 -61.42
N ASN A 202 13.44 -5.33 -61.47
CA ASN A 202 13.03 -6.24 -62.54
C ASN A 202 11.98 -5.62 -63.51
N ASN A 203 11.74 -4.32 -63.39
CA ASN A 203 11.02 -3.46 -64.35
C ASN A 203 12.02 -2.51 -65.01
#